data_AF-A0A7M1B6Y5-F1
#
_entry.id   AF-A0A7M1B6Y5-F1
#
_cell.length_a   1.000
_cell.length_b   1.000
_cell.length_c   1.000
_cell.angle_alpha   90.00
_cell.angle_beta   90.00
_cell.angle_gamma   90.00
#
_symmetry.space_group_name_H-M   'P 1'
#
loop_
_entity.id
_entity.type
_entity.pdbx_description
1 polymer ?
#
loop_
_entity_poly.entity_id
_entity_poly.type
_entity_poly.pdbx_seq_one_letter_code
_entity_poly.pdbx_strand_id
1 'polypeptide(L)'
;MRFLILIFLIVNLYADVKQEMFGLYQNKKYDKVCSLGFDNFNRYKSDEEFVSLYAFACLNSDYIDRLAIPTAMLKFSQEARANSAYFSVILMQKKLLYHSLLDGYELSELKLPTTSYILSKVFDLYTKLGKHEKRTFYLFEDPKDKKLTYKLYLAKDYKITKMVIEEFYDTMLIKRHIYW
;
A
#
# COMPACT_ATOMS: atom_id res chain seq x y z
N MET A 1 -2.02 -25.42 52.45
CA MET A 1 -2.57 -24.34 51.59
C MET A 1 -1.53 -23.23 51.36
N ARG A 2 -0.36 -23.55 50.77
CA ARG A 2 0.64 -22.54 50.36
C ARG A 2 1.22 -22.77 48.95
N PHE A 3 0.97 -23.94 48.35
CA PHE A 3 1.45 -24.29 47.00
C PHE A 3 0.44 -24.10 45.87
N LEU A 4 -0.80 -23.69 46.18
CA LEU A 4 -1.86 -23.50 45.16
C LEU A 4 -1.86 -22.10 44.51
N ILE A 5 -1.08 -21.16 45.03
CA ILE A 5 -1.03 -19.77 44.52
C ILE A 5 -0.01 -19.62 43.37
N LEU A 6 0.93 -20.57 43.21
CA LEU A 6 1.97 -20.46 42.19
C LEU A 6 1.53 -20.90 40.77
N ILE A 7 0.36 -21.54 40.65
CA ILE A 7 -0.11 -22.15 39.39
C ILE A 7 -0.99 -21.16 38.59
N PHE A 8 -1.45 -20.08 39.21
CA PHE A 8 -2.29 -19.06 38.57
C PHE A 8 -1.52 -17.99 37.77
N LEU A 9 -0.19 -18.02 37.78
CA LEU A 9 0.68 -17.04 37.10
C LEU A 9 1.15 -17.48 35.70
N ILE A 10 0.73 -18.66 35.22
CA ILE A 10 1.19 -19.22 33.92
C ILE A 10 0.14 -19.02 32.82
N VAL A 11 -1.03 -18.46 33.12
CA VAL A 11 -2.13 -18.33 32.16
C VAL A 11 -2.36 -16.87 31.77
N ASN A 12 -2.21 -16.62 30.46
CA ASN A 12 -2.63 -15.43 29.68
C ASN A 12 -1.58 -14.34 29.39
N LEU A 13 -0.47 -14.73 28.77
CA LEU A 13 0.28 -13.87 27.86
C LEU A 13 0.09 -14.33 26.40
N TYR A 14 -1.16 -14.61 26.01
CA TYR A 14 -1.50 -14.56 24.59
C TYR A 14 -1.83 -13.10 24.29
N ALA A 15 -0.85 -12.37 23.77
CA ALA A 15 -1.13 -11.06 23.19
C ALA A 15 -2.17 -11.26 22.07
N ASP A 16 -3.28 -10.55 22.17
CA ASP A 16 -4.27 -10.50 21.09
C ASP A 16 -3.58 -9.97 19.84
N VAL A 17 -3.60 -10.74 18.75
CA VAL A 17 -2.89 -10.40 17.50
C VAL A 17 -3.31 -9.02 16.99
N LYS A 18 -4.60 -8.65 17.13
CA LYS A 18 -5.09 -7.32 16.72
C LYS A 18 -4.48 -6.23 17.59
N GLN A 19 -4.36 -6.45 18.90
CA GLN A 19 -3.72 -5.51 19.83
C GLN A 19 -2.22 -5.35 19.53
N GLU A 20 -1.51 -6.44 19.26
CA GLU A 20 -0.11 -6.39 18.86
C GLU A 20 0.06 -5.61 17.55
N MET A 21 -0.76 -5.94 16.53
CA MET A 21 -0.77 -5.24 15.26
C MET A 21 -1.03 -3.74 15.42
N PHE A 22 -1.99 -3.37 16.28
CA PHE A 22 -2.29 -1.97 16.55
C PHE A 22 -1.11 -1.23 17.19
N GLY A 23 -0.48 -1.85 18.19
CA GLY A 23 0.73 -1.30 18.82
C GLY A 23 1.89 -1.14 17.82
N LEU A 24 2.13 -2.12 16.97
CA LEU A 24 3.14 -2.03 15.91
C LEU A 24 2.82 -0.95 14.88
N TYR A 25 1.53 -0.78 14.53
CA TYR A 25 1.06 0.23 13.59
C TYR A 25 1.30 1.64 14.12
N GLN A 26 0.97 1.91 15.38
CA GLN A 26 1.23 3.19 16.05
C GLN A 26 2.73 3.54 16.06
N ASN A 27 3.57 2.51 16.17
CA ASN A 27 5.04 2.64 16.11
C ASN A 27 5.60 2.65 14.67
N LYS A 28 4.75 2.82 13.65
CA LYS A 28 5.10 2.89 12.22
C LYS A 28 5.83 1.64 11.68
N LYS A 29 5.69 0.49 12.36
CA LYS A 29 6.28 -0.80 11.94
C LYS A 29 5.33 -1.51 10.96
N TYR A 30 5.01 -0.84 9.86
CA TYR A 30 3.97 -1.26 8.92
C TYR A 30 4.26 -2.58 8.22
N ASP A 31 5.53 -2.85 7.91
CA ASP A 31 6.01 -4.11 7.34
C ASP A 31 5.69 -5.31 8.25
N LYS A 32 5.86 -5.15 9.57
CA LYS A 32 5.55 -6.16 10.56
C LYS A 32 4.06 -6.39 10.68
N VAL A 33 3.26 -5.32 10.72
CA VAL A 33 1.80 -5.42 10.75
C VAL A 33 1.26 -6.08 9.49
N CYS A 34 1.79 -5.73 8.32
CA CYS A 34 1.42 -6.37 7.05
C CYS A 34 1.78 -7.87 7.04
N SER A 35 2.92 -8.24 7.62
CA SER A 35 3.34 -9.64 7.72
C SER A 35 2.46 -10.43 8.70
N LEU A 36 2.27 -9.93 9.92
CA LEU A 36 1.37 -10.54 10.91
C LEU A 36 -0.06 -10.66 10.41
N GLY A 37 -0.57 -9.63 9.74
CA GLY A 37 -1.90 -9.62 9.15
C GLY A 37 -2.05 -10.65 8.04
N PHE A 38 -1.02 -10.85 7.22
CA PHE A 38 -0.99 -11.88 6.19
C PHE A 38 -1.00 -13.29 6.80
N ASP A 39 -0.13 -13.54 7.77
CA ASP A 39 0.02 -14.85 8.43
C ASP A 39 -1.26 -15.27 9.17
N ASN A 40 -2.00 -14.30 9.71
CA ASN A 40 -3.22 -14.53 10.46
C ASN A 40 -4.50 -14.29 9.65
N PHE A 41 -4.40 -13.95 8.35
CA PHE A 41 -5.53 -13.49 7.56
C PHE A 41 -6.70 -14.48 7.56
N ASN A 42 -6.41 -15.77 7.34
CA ASN A 42 -7.46 -16.79 7.27
C ASN A 42 -8.31 -16.88 8.54
N ARG A 43 -7.70 -16.59 9.71
CA ARG A 43 -8.37 -16.62 11.01
C ARG A 43 -9.26 -15.40 11.23
N TYR A 44 -8.83 -14.23 10.77
CA TYR A 44 -9.48 -12.94 11.07
C TYR A 44 -10.12 -12.26 9.85
N LYS A 45 -10.23 -12.94 8.70
CA LYS A 45 -10.81 -12.37 7.46
C LYS A 45 -12.24 -11.84 7.57
N SER A 46 -12.98 -12.24 8.61
CA SER A 46 -14.33 -11.74 8.90
C SER A 46 -14.35 -10.53 9.84
N ASP A 47 -13.23 -10.18 10.48
CA ASP A 47 -13.09 -8.97 11.30
C ASP A 47 -12.63 -7.81 10.38
N GLU A 48 -13.55 -6.90 10.07
CA GLU A 48 -13.27 -5.79 9.15
C GLU A 48 -12.25 -4.77 9.70
N GLU A 49 -12.12 -4.65 11.03
CA GLU A 49 -11.10 -3.79 11.65
C GLU A 49 -9.72 -4.41 11.45
N PHE A 50 -9.59 -5.72 11.70
CA PHE A 50 -8.36 -6.45 11.44
C PHE A 50 -7.96 -6.35 9.96
N VAL A 51 -8.90 -6.61 9.05
CA VAL A 51 -8.63 -6.59 7.60
C VAL A 51 -8.24 -5.18 7.15
N SER A 52 -8.87 -4.13 7.68
CA SER A 52 -8.50 -2.75 7.38
C SER A 52 -7.10 -2.40 7.90
N LEU A 53 -6.79 -2.76 9.15
CA LEU A 53 -5.47 -2.51 9.75
C LEU A 53 -4.35 -3.22 8.97
N TYR A 54 -4.58 -4.48 8.61
CA TYR A 54 -3.70 -5.26 7.75
C TYR A 54 -3.49 -4.57 6.38
N ALA A 55 -4.58 -4.19 5.71
CA ALA A 55 -4.52 -3.58 4.38
C ALA A 55 -3.79 -2.23 4.39
N PHE A 56 -4.09 -1.34 5.35
CA PHE A 56 -3.38 -0.07 5.48
C PHE A 56 -1.90 -0.28 5.80
N ALA A 57 -1.55 -1.25 6.63
CA ALA A 57 -0.16 -1.57 6.89
C ALA A 57 0.58 -2.02 5.62
N CYS A 58 -0.03 -2.90 4.82
CA CYS A 58 0.55 -3.33 3.55
C CYS A 58 0.70 -2.19 2.56
N LEU A 59 -0.27 -1.28 2.50
CA LEU A 59 -0.18 -0.09 1.67
C LEU A 59 0.99 0.83 2.08
N ASN A 60 1.17 1.07 3.37
CA ASN A 60 2.25 1.93 3.88
C ASN A 60 3.66 1.31 3.73
N SER A 61 3.72 -0.02 3.61
CA SER A 61 4.93 -0.79 3.37
C SER A 61 5.09 -1.25 1.91
N ASP A 62 4.33 -0.64 0.99
CA ASP A 62 4.38 -0.84 -0.46
C ASP A 62 4.04 -2.27 -0.95
N TYR A 63 3.49 -3.14 -0.08
CA TYR A 63 2.96 -4.46 -0.43
C TYR A 63 1.54 -4.37 -1.04
N ILE A 64 1.38 -3.57 -2.10
CA ILE A 64 0.07 -3.27 -2.71
C ILE A 64 -0.65 -4.54 -3.21
N ASP A 65 0.07 -5.57 -3.67
CA ASP A 65 -0.57 -6.80 -4.17
C ASP A 65 -1.36 -7.55 -3.09
N ARG A 66 -0.96 -7.38 -1.83
CA ARG A 66 -1.67 -7.97 -0.68
C ARG A 66 -3.05 -7.35 -0.45
N LEU A 67 -3.38 -6.24 -1.11
CA LEU A 67 -4.70 -5.61 -1.06
C LEU A 67 -5.77 -6.37 -1.85
N ALA A 68 -5.39 -7.26 -2.77
CA ALA A 68 -6.33 -7.95 -3.66
C ALA A 68 -7.40 -8.77 -2.93
N ILE A 69 -7.06 -9.37 -1.78
CA ILE A 69 -8.02 -10.14 -0.97
C ILE A 69 -8.81 -9.23 -0.01
N PRO A 70 -8.17 -8.31 0.75
CA PRO A 70 -8.88 -7.33 1.56
C PRO A 70 -9.99 -6.56 0.84
N THR A 71 -9.78 -6.12 -0.40
CA THR A 71 -10.80 -5.40 -1.18
C THR A 71 -12.08 -6.20 -1.34
N ALA A 72 -11.99 -7.52 -1.51
CA ALA A 72 -13.14 -8.41 -1.63
C ALA A 72 -13.82 -8.73 -0.28
N MET A 73 -13.09 -8.63 0.83
CA MET A 73 -13.61 -8.95 2.17
C MET A 73 -14.31 -7.77 2.85
N LEU A 74 -13.81 -6.55 2.64
CA LEU A 74 -14.32 -5.33 3.27
C LEU A 74 -15.61 -4.84 2.59
N LYS A 75 -16.79 -5.19 3.12
CA LYS A 75 -18.08 -4.89 2.45
C LYS A 75 -19.29 -4.69 3.35
N PHE A 76 -19.22 -5.08 4.62
CA PHE A 76 -20.36 -5.10 5.52
C PHE A 76 -20.61 -3.73 6.14
N SER A 77 -19.61 -3.11 6.77
CA SER A 77 -19.74 -1.75 7.30
C SER A 77 -19.56 -0.68 6.22
N GLN A 78 -20.08 0.52 6.48
CA GLN A 78 -19.87 1.67 5.60
C GLN A 78 -18.38 2.01 5.46
N GLU A 79 -17.65 1.95 6.57
CA GLU A 79 -16.23 2.27 6.63
C GLU A 79 -15.39 1.20 5.90
N ALA A 80 -15.73 -0.08 6.05
CA ALA A 80 -15.12 -1.14 5.26
C ALA A 80 -15.35 -0.97 3.76
N ARG A 81 -16.58 -0.64 3.32
CA ARG A 81 -16.84 -0.36 1.90
C ARG A 81 -16.01 0.82 1.38
N ALA A 82 -15.86 1.88 2.17
CA ALA A 82 -15.02 3.02 1.80
C ALA A 82 -13.54 2.61 1.66
N ASN A 83 -13.01 1.83 2.62
CA ASN A 83 -11.65 1.30 2.57
C ASN A 83 -11.46 0.37 1.37
N SER A 84 -12.40 -0.52 1.09
CA SER A 84 -12.38 -1.39 -0.09
C SER A 84 -12.28 -0.60 -1.38
N ALA A 85 -13.10 0.44 -1.55
CA ALA A 85 -13.06 1.31 -2.72
C ALA A 85 -11.69 2.01 -2.85
N TYR A 86 -11.19 2.57 -1.74
CA TYR A 86 -9.87 3.23 -1.69
C TYR A 86 -8.73 2.29 -2.11
N PHE A 87 -8.67 1.08 -1.55
CA PHE A 87 -7.65 0.09 -1.91
C PHE A 87 -7.78 -0.40 -3.35
N SER A 88 -9.01 -0.58 -3.83
CA SER A 88 -9.29 -1.02 -5.21
C SER A 88 -8.78 -0.03 -6.24
N VAL A 89 -8.98 1.27 -6.00
CA VAL A 89 -8.46 2.35 -6.85
C VAL A 89 -6.94 2.27 -6.95
N ILE A 90 -6.25 2.15 -5.82
CA ILE A 90 -4.78 2.09 -5.78
C ILE A 90 -4.26 0.84 -6.51
N LEU A 91 -4.85 -0.32 -6.26
CA LEU A 91 -4.45 -1.57 -6.90
C LEU A 91 -4.66 -1.52 -8.42
N MET A 92 -5.76 -0.92 -8.88
CA MET A 92 -6.05 -0.76 -10.30
C MET A 92 -5.08 0.22 -10.96
N GLN A 93 -4.85 1.38 -10.34
CA GLN A 93 -3.86 2.36 -10.82
C GLN A 93 -2.47 1.77 -10.92
N LYS A 94 -2.06 0.92 -9.96
CA LYS A 94 -0.78 0.18 -10.02
C LYS A 94 -0.68 -0.61 -11.32
N LYS A 95 -1.67 -1.46 -11.60
CA LYS A 95 -1.68 -2.34 -12.78
C LYS A 95 -1.69 -1.55 -14.08
N LEU A 96 -2.50 -0.49 -14.15
CA LEU A 96 -2.62 0.34 -15.34
C LEU A 96 -1.34 1.15 -15.62
N LEU A 97 -0.74 1.75 -14.60
CA LEU A 97 0.53 2.46 -14.77
C LEU A 97 1.64 1.51 -15.20
N TYR A 98 1.71 0.34 -14.59
CA TYR A 98 2.69 -0.69 -14.96
C TYR A 98 2.52 -1.15 -16.41
N HIS A 99 1.28 -1.44 -16.84
CA HIS A 99 0.95 -1.79 -18.22
C HIS A 99 1.31 -0.66 -19.20
N SER A 100 1.04 0.60 -18.84
CA SER A 100 1.41 1.75 -19.67
C SER A 100 2.93 1.89 -19.83
N LEU A 101 3.69 1.76 -18.74
CA LEU A 101 5.16 1.89 -18.77
C LEU A 101 5.83 0.76 -19.54
N LEU A 102 5.31 -0.47 -19.45
CA LEU A 102 5.86 -1.62 -20.17
C LEU A 102 5.42 -1.62 -21.64
N ASP A 103 4.12 -1.57 -21.86
CA ASP A 103 3.48 -1.93 -23.13
C ASP A 103 2.96 -0.71 -23.91
N GLY A 104 3.08 0.50 -23.36
CA GLY A 104 2.66 1.74 -24.02
C GLY A 104 1.15 1.95 -24.04
N TYR A 105 0.40 1.28 -23.16
CA TYR A 105 -1.05 1.48 -23.04
C TYR A 105 -1.39 2.94 -22.72
N GLU A 106 -2.32 3.51 -23.48
CA GLU A 106 -2.72 4.91 -23.35
C GLU A 106 -3.74 5.07 -22.21
N LEU A 107 -3.38 5.89 -21.20
CA LEU A 107 -4.21 6.13 -20.01
C LEU A 107 -5.02 7.44 -20.08
N SER A 108 -4.81 8.26 -21.10
CA SER A 108 -5.35 9.63 -21.22
C SER A 108 -6.88 9.67 -21.25
N GLU A 109 -7.52 8.61 -21.75
CA GLU A 109 -8.97 8.50 -21.87
C GLU A 109 -9.66 8.03 -20.57
N LEU A 110 -8.90 7.50 -19.61
CA LEU A 110 -9.45 6.93 -18.38
C LEU A 110 -9.68 8.00 -17.32
N LYS A 111 -10.92 8.12 -16.85
CA LYS A 111 -11.29 8.94 -15.69
C LYS A 111 -11.37 8.06 -14.45
N LEU A 112 -10.29 7.99 -13.70
CA LEU A 112 -10.22 7.22 -12.45
C LEU A 112 -10.28 8.14 -11.22
N PRO A 113 -10.78 7.64 -10.07
CA PRO A 113 -10.72 8.38 -8.82
C PRO A 113 -9.26 8.64 -8.39
N THR A 114 -9.02 9.81 -7.80
CA THR A 114 -7.73 10.18 -7.19
C THR A 114 -7.75 9.88 -5.69
N THR A 115 -6.63 9.41 -5.16
CA THR A 115 -6.39 9.26 -3.72
C THR A 115 -5.18 10.06 -3.26
N SER A 116 -5.00 10.19 -1.94
CA SER A 116 -3.81 10.83 -1.35
C SER A 116 -2.55 9.97 -1.43
N TYR A 117 -2.66 8.69 -1.78
CA TYR A 117 -1.53 7.77 -1.83
C TYR A 117 -0.61 8.12 -3.00
N ILE A 118 0.70 7.99 -2.78
CA ILE A 118 1.75 8.44 -3.71
C ILE A 118 1.56 7.88 -5.13
N LEU A 119 1.23 6.59 -5.24
CA LEU A 119 1.01 5.97 -6.55
C LEU A 119 -0.16 6.62 -7.31
N SER A 120 -1.22 7.02 -6.61
CA SER A 120 -2.35 7.72 -7.25
C SER A 120 -1.96 9.11 -7.72
N LYS A 121 -1.15 9.84 -6.95
CA LYS A 121 -0.66 11.16 -7.38
C LYS A 121 0.19 11.05 -8.64
N VAL A 122 1.13 10.11 -8.65
CA VAL A 122 2.02 9.88 -9.80
C VAL A 122 1.24 9.34 -10.99
N PHE A 123 0.23 8.49 -10.77
CA PHE A 123 -0.69 8.05 -11.81
C PHE A 123 -1.35 9.27 -12.49
N ASP A 124 -1.94 10.17 -11.73
CA ASP A 124 -2.62 11.36 -12.27
C ASP A 124 -1.66 12.31 -13.01
N LEU A 125 -0.43 12.45 -12.52
CA LEU A 125 0.59 13.27 -13.17
C LEU A 125 1.03 12.64 -14.50
N TYR A 126 1.17 11.31 -14.52
CA TYR A 126 1.53 10.56 -15.72
C TYR A 126 0.41 10.58 -16.76
N THR A 127 -0.85 10.37 -16.38
CA THR A 127 -1.98 10.39 -17.33
C THR A 127 -2.17 11.75 -17.99
N LYS A 128 -1.89 12.85 -17.28
CA LYS A 128 -1.90 14.22 -17.80
C LYS A 128 -0.87 14.50 -18.89
N LEU A 129 0.18 13.68 -19.01
CA LEU A 129 1.13 13.79 -20.13
C LEU A 129 0.45 13.49 -21.48
N GLY A 130 -0.69 12.78 -21.47
CA GLY A 130 -1.37 12.34 -22.68
C GLY A 130 -0.51 11.35 -23.47
N LYS A 131 -0.71 11.31 -24.79
CA LYS A 131 0.10 10.50 -25.69
C LYS A 131 1.51 11.05 -25.79
N HIS A 132 2.50 10.23 -25.45
CA HIS A 132 3.91 10.61 -25.44
C HIS A 132 4.81 9.41 -25.77
N GLU A 133 6.04 9.67 -26.22
CA GLU A 133 7.04 8.63 -26.43
C GLU A 133 7.58 8.09 -25.11
N LYS A 134 7.88 6.79 -25.08
CA LYS A 134 8.43 6.11 -23.91
C LYS A 134 9.76 6.73 -23.49
N ARG A 135 9.88 7.08 -22.20
CA ARG A 135 11.10 7.66 -21.62
C ARG A 135 11.78 6.69 -20.67
N THR A 136 13.09 6.85 -20.50
CA THR A 136 13.87 6.11 -19.48
C THR A 136 13.37 6.38 -18.07
N PHE A 137 12.95 7.62 -17.81
CA PHE A 137 12.33 8.05 -16.56
C PHE A 137 11.41 9.25 -16.83
N TYR A 138 10.52 9.51 -15.88
CA TYR A 138 9.63 10.65 -15.84
C TYR A 138 9.87 11.43 -14.55
N LEU A 139 9.90 12.76 -14.66
CA LEU A 139 10.01 13.68 -13.54
C LEU A 139 8.71 14.48 -13.44
N PHE A 140 8.19 14.57 -12.23
CA PHE A 140 6.98 15.32 -11.93
C PHE A 140 7.19 16.21 -10.70
N GLU A 141 6.50 17.34 -10.68
CA GLU A 141 6.40 18.22 -9.52
C GLU A 141 5.04 18.04 -8.85
N ASP A 142 4.98 18.06 -7.52
CA ASP A 142 3.70 18.07 -6.82
C ASP A 142 2.98 19.41 -7.09
N PRO A 143 1.70 19.39 -7.50
CA PRO A 143 0.99 20.62 -7.84
C PRO A 143 0.74 21.54 -6.63
N LYS A 144 0.86 21.04 -5.39
CA LYS A 144 0.67 21.80 -4.16
C LYS A 144 1.98 22.26 -3.52
N ASP A 145 3.08 21.54 -3.78
CA ASP A 145 4.40 21.87 -3.22
C ASP A 145 5.51 21.63 -4.26
N LYS A 146 6.05 22.72 -4.82
CA LYS A 146 7.11 22.67 -5.83
C LYS A 146 8.41 22.04 -5.32
N LYS A 147 8.61 21.95 -4.01
CA LYS A 147 9.76 21.27 -3.43
C LYS A 147 9.63 19.76 -3.45
N LEU A 148 8.41 19.25 -3.53
CA LEU A 148 8.16 17.82 -3.59
C LEU A 148 8.15 17.37 -5.05
N THR A 149 9.10 16.52 -5.42
CA THR A 149 9.21 15.99 -6.77
C THR A 149 9.21 14.47 -6.79
N TYR A 150 8.77 13.91 -7.90
CA TYR A 150 8.59 12.47 -8.09
C TYR A 150 9.35 12.00 -9.32
N LYS A 151 10.13 10.93 -9.18
CA LYS A 151 10.79 10.26 -10.30
C LYS A 151 10.20 8.87 -10.49
N LEU A 152 9.60 8.64 -11.65
CA LEU A 152 9.01 7.37 -12.05
C LEU A 152 9.88 6.71 -13.12
N TYR A 153 10.25 5.45 -12.91
CA TYR A 153 11.04 4.69 -13.89
C TYR A 153 10.86 3.17 -13.74
N LEU A 154 11.32 2.45 -14.75
CA LEU A 154 11.41 0.99 -14.72
C LEU A 154 12.84 0.56 -14.37
N ALA A 155 12.97 -0.35 -13.40
CA ALA A 155 14.23 -0.97 -13.03
C ALA A 155 14.17 -2.47 -13.35
N LYS A 156 15.13 -2.98 -14.14
CA LYS A 156 15.20 -4.42 -14.43
C LYS A 156 15.88 -5.16 -13.28
N ASP A 157 15.22 -6.20 -12.76
CA ASP A 157 15.78 -7.09 -11.76
C ASP A 157 15.60 -8.55 -12.21
N TYR A 158 16.67 -9.12 -12.79
CA TYR A 158 16.70 -10.44 -13.41
C TYR A 158 15.48 -10.75 -14.30
N LYS A 159 14.45 -11.38 -13.74
CA LYS A 159 13.24 -11.86 -14.44
C LYS A 159 12.05 -10.89 -14.37
N ILE A 160 12.09 -9.88 -13.51
CA ILE A 160 10.95 -8.99 -13.25
C ILE A 160 11.39 -7.55 -13.48
N THR A 161 10.59 -6.80 -14.22
CA THR A 161 10.76 -5.34 -14.32
C THR A 161 10.00 -4.70 -13.17
N LYS A 162 10.66 -3.88 -12.37
CA LYS A 162 10.05 -3.18 -11.23
C LYS A 162 9.70 -1.76 -11.65
N MET A 163 8.50 -1.31 -11.30
CA MET A 163 8.13 0.10 -11.34
C MET A 163 8.59 0.77 -10.05
N VAL A 164 9.38 1.82 -10.18
CA VAL A 164 9.97 2.53 -9.04
C VAL A 164 9.47 3.97 -9.04
N ILE A 165 9.03 4.43 -7.88
CA ILE A 165 8.72 5.84 -7.61
C ILE A 165 9.65 6.33 -6.52
N GLU A 166 10.45 7.33 -6.81
CA GLU A 166 11.27 8.04 -5.81
C GLU A 166 10.64 9.39 -5.50
N GLU A 167 10.47 9.68 -4.21
CA GLU A 167 10.01 10.96 -3.69
C GLU A 167 11.22 11.78 -3.23
N PHE A 168 11.31 13.04 -3.66
CA PHE A 168 12.36 13.97 -3.24
C PHE A 168 11.76 15.22 -2.63
N TYR A 169 12.36 15.72 -1.56
CA TYR A 169 12.11 17.06 -1.03
C TYR A 169 13.31 17.94 -1.33
N ASP A 170 13.12 18.99 -2.12
CA ASP A 170 14.16 19.78 -2.77
C ASP A 170 15.09 18.86 -3.61
N THR A 171 16.15 18.33 -3.00
CA THR A 171 17.11 17.40 -3.64
C THR A 171 17.34 16.12 -2.84
N MET A 172 16.73 16.01 -1.66
CA MET A 172 16.92 14.88 -0.75
C MET A 172 15.89 13.79 -1.03
N LEU A 173 16.36 12.57 -1.28
CA LEU A 173 15.48 11.40 -1.40
C LEU A 173 14.80 11.13 -0.05
N ILE A 174 13.46 11.23 -0.03
CA ILE A 174 12.64 10.96 1.15
C ILE A 174 12.34 9.47 1.24
N LYS A 175 11.83 8.90 0.15
CA LYS A 175 11.37 7.52 0.09
C LYS A 175 11.47 6.99 -1.32
N ARG A 176 11.77 5.69 -1.41
CA ARG A 176 11.73 4.92 -2.65
C ARG A 176 10.65 3.85 -2.50
N HIS A 177 9.68 3.86 -3.40
CA HIS A 177 8.63 2.87 -3.52
C HIS A 177 8.94 1.94 -4.68
N ILE A 178 8.77 0.65 -4.48
CA ILE A 178 9.09 -0.38 -5.47
C ILE A 178 7.87 -1.29 -5.64
N TYR A 179 7.40 -1.41 -6.87
CA TYR A 179 6.26 -2.22 -7.24
C TYR A 179 6.62 -3.15 -8.41
N TRP A 180 5.90 -4.25 -8.56
CA TRP A 180 6.02 -5.19 -9.69
C TRP A 180 4.67 -5.77 -10.06
#